data_AF-A0A414Y8P4-F1
#
_entry.id   AF-A0A414Y8P4-F1
#
_cell.length_a   1.000
_cell.length_b   1.000
_cell.length_c   1.000
_cell.angle_alpha   90.00
_cell.angle_beta   90.00
_cell.angle_gamma   90.00
#
_symmetry.space_group_name_H-M   'P 1'
#
loop_
_entity.id
_entity.type
_entity.pdbx_description
1 polymer ?
#
loop_
_entity_poly.entity_id
_entity_poly.type
_entity_poly.pdbx_seq_one_letter_code
_entity_poly.pdbx_strand_id
1 'polypeptide(L)'
;GEDHYGSHGEHYFWPKDYSSAKLAQKRIDKLEKAGIRCKLTGYNGGYIRFIGYTPEAEALLEKERQEYITAHRQWQTKQTVIN
;
A
#
# COMPACT_ATOMS: atom_id res chain seq x y z
N GLY A 1 -8.12 1.09 9.64
CA GLY A 1 -9.07 0.16 10.26
C GLY A 1 -8.25 -0.90 10.96
N GLU A 2 -8.92 -1.91 11.47
CA GLU A 2 -8.32 -3.10 12.05
C GLU A 2 -8.81 -4.30 11.26
N ASP A 3 -7.90 -5.19 10.89
CA ASP A 3 -8.22 -6.46 10.26
C ASP A 3 -8.52 -7.48 11.36
N HIS A 4 -9.69 -8.11 11.27
CA HIS A 4 -10.10 -9.21 12.12
C HIS A 4 -10.18 -10.49 11.31
N TYR A 5 -9.64 -11.57 11.88
CA TYR A 5 -9.64 -12.90 11.28
C TYR A 5 -10.42 -13.84 12.19
N GLY A 6 -11.46 -14.47 11.64
CA GLY A 6 -12.30 -15.46 12.31
C GLY A 6 -11.59 -16.82 12.45
N SER A 7 -12.13 -17.69 13.30
CA SER A 7 -11.57 -19.02 13.55
C SER A 7 -11.60 -19.95 12.33
N HIS A 8 -12.42 -19.66 11.32
CA HIS A 8 -12.50 -20.40 10.07
C HIS A 8 -11.84 -19.66 8.90
N GLY A 9 -11.06 -18.61 9.17
CA GLY A 9 -10.36 -17.82 8.16
C GLY A 9 -11.21 -16.73 7.53
N GLU A 10 -12.38 -16.39 8.07
CA GLU A 10 -13.15 -15.24 7.60
C GLU A 10 -12.37 -13.94 7.86
N HIS A 11 -12.32 -13.05 6.87
CA HIS A 11 -11.67 -11.75 7.00
C HIS A 11 -12.71 -10.63 7.09
N TYR A 12 -12.64 -9.85 8.17
CA TYR A 12 -13.47 -8.68 8.39
C TYR A 12 -12.58 -7.46 8.58
N PHE A 13 -12.76 -6.44 7.75
CA PHE A 13 -12.15 -5.15 7.98
C PHE A 13 -13.09 -4.29 8.83
N TRP A 14 -12.65 -3.92 10.04
CA TRP A 14 -13.31 -2.92 10.87
C TRP A 14 -12.76 -1.54 10.53
N PRO A 15 -13.47 -0.75 9.69
CA PRO A 15 -12.99 0.56 9.30
C PRO A 15 -12.95 1.52 10.49
N LYS A 16 -12.08 2.54 10.38
CA LYS A 16 -12.19 3.67 11.30
C LYS A 16 -13.36 4.52 10.85
N ASP A 17 -14.29 4.78 11.75
CA ASP A 17 -15.37 5.71 11.49
C ASP A 17 -14.83 7.13 11.36
N TYR A 18 -15.17 7.78 10.26
CA TYR A 18 -14.89 9.19 10.06
C TYR A 18 -16.14 9.99 10.39
N SER A 19 -16.03 10.86 11.40
CA SER A 19 -17.12 11.75 11.81
C SER A 19 -17.58 12.72 10.70
N SER A 20 -16.80 12.88 9.63
CA SER A 20 -17.21 13.61 8.43
C SER A 20 -16.43 13.18 7.18
N ALA A 21 -17.05 13.33 6.00
CA ALA A 21 -16.37 13.15 4.72
C ALA A 21 -15.16 14.09 4.57
N LYS A 22 -15.24 15.31 5.13
CA LYS A 22 -14.15 16.30 5.12
C LYS A 22 -12.91 15.79 5.87
N LEU A 23 -13.09 15.11 7.00
CA LEU A 23 -11.97 14.53 7.76
C LEU A 23 -11.35 13.35 7.01
N ALA A 24 -12.17 12.51 6.38
CA ALA A 24 -11.69 11.43 5.52
C ALA A 24 -10.88 11.99 4.33
N GLN A 25 -11.36 13.03 3.67
CA GLN A 25 -10.65 13.66 2.56
C GLN A 25 -9.29 14.22 2.98
N LYS A 26 -9.19 14.92 4.12
CA LYS A 26 -7.89 15.40 4.64
C LYS A 26 -6.88 14.27 4.84
N ARG A 27 -7.35 13.07 5.22
CA ARG A 27 -6.48 11.89 5.36
C ARG A 27 -6.07 11.35 3.99
N ILE A 28 -6.99 11.31 3.03
CA ILE A 28 -6.68 10.94 1.64
C ILE A 28 -5.63 11.90 1.07
N ASP A 29 -5.79 13.22 1.23
CA ASP A 29 -4.84 14.22 0.71
C ASP A 29 -3.43 14.03 1.31
N LYS A 30 -3.34 13.65 2.59
CA LYS A 30 -2.06 13.34 3.24
C LYS A 30 -1.43 12.06 2.69
N LEU A 31 -2.24 11.04 2.40
CA LEU A 31 -1.77 9.78 1.80
C LEU A 31 -1.31 9.99 0.36
N GLU A 32 -2.05 10.79 -0.41
CA GLU A 32 -1.71 11.10 -1.80
C GLU A 32 -0.38 11.87 -1.90
N LYS A 33 -0.13 12.81 -0.98
CA LYS A 33 1.18 13.46 -0.85
C LYS A 33 2.33 12.50 -0.50
N ALA A 34 2.02 11.37 0.13
CA ALA A 34 2.97 10.30 0.40
C ALA A 34 3.06 9.29 -0.76
N GLY A 35 2.46 9.57 -1.92
CA GLY A 35 2.46 8.69 -3.07
C GLY A 35 1.39 7.58 -3.02
N ILE A 36 0.49 7.60 -2.04
CA ILE A 36 -0.53 6.56 -1.84
C ILE A 36 -1.88 7.08 -2.31
N ARG A 37 -2.45 6.48 -3.35
CA ARG A 37 -3.78 6.83 -3.85
C ARG A 37 -4.84 6.00 -3.11
N CYS A 38 -5.86 6.70 -2.63
CA CYS A 38 -6.99 6.11 -1.93
C CYS A 38 -8.31 6.68 -2.42
N LYS A 39 -9.41 5.96 -2.17
CA LYS A 39 -10.78 6.45 -2.37
C LYS A 39 -11.63 6.23 -1.12
N LEU A 40 -12.58 7.11 -0.88
CA LEU A 40 -13.60 6.91 0.16
C LEU A 40 -14.68 5.97 -0.39
N THR A 41 -15.03 4.90 0.35
CA THR A 41 -16.04 3.92 -0.09
C THR A 41 -17.49 4.34 0.18
N GLY A 42 -17.71 5.37 1.01
CA GLY A 42 -19.04 5.89 1.35
C GLY A 42 -19.01 6.90 2.49
N TYR A 43 -20.16 7.49 2.82
CA TYR A 43 -20.38 8.37 3.98
C TYR A 43 -21.21 7.64 5.05
N ASN A 44 -20.97 7.88 6.35
CA ASN A 44 -21.62 7.20 7.49
C ASN A 44 -21.47 5.65 7.49
N GLY A 45 -20.24 5.17 7.67
CA GLY A 45 -19.88 3.74 7.65
C GLY A 45 -18.96 3.34 6.48
N GLY A 46 -18.61 4.30 5.62
CA GLY A 46 -17.57 4.13 4.61
C GLY A 46 -16.17 4.34 5.15
N TYR A 47 -15.17 3.88 4.39
CA TYR A 47 -13.77 3.88 4.79
C TYR A 47 -12.84 4.25 3.65
N ILE A 48 -11.61 4.63 4.00
CA ILE A 48 -10.57 4.92 3.03
C ILE A 48 -10.04 3.58 2.51
N ARG A 49 -10.25 3.32 1.23
CA ARG A 49 -9.75 2.14 0.51
C ARG A 49 -8.53 2.53 -0.33
N PHE A 50 -7.45 1.78 -0.18
CA PHE A 50 -6.28 1.87 -1.06
C PHE A 50 -6.64 1.48 -2.50
N ILE A 51 -6.13 2.22 -3.48
CA ILE A 51 -6.35 1.93 -4.91
C ILE A 51 -5.07 1.78 -5.73
N GLY A 52 -3.93 2.23 -5.22
CA GLY A 52 -2.66 2.18 -5.92
C GLY A 52 -1.73 3.28 -5.46
N TYR A 53 -0.62 3.47 -6.16
CA TYR A 53 0.32 4.54 -5.88
C TYR A 53 0.18 5.67 -6.92
N THR A 54 0.75 6.84 -6.64
CA THR A 54 0.86 7.88 -7.66
C THR A 54 1.89 7.46 -8.72
N PRO A 55 1.80 7.95 -9.97
CA PRO A 55 2.75 7.57 -11.01
C PRO A 55 4.22 7.81 -10.61
N GLU A 56 4.48 8.87 -9.84
CA GLU A 56 5.82 9.19 -9.34
C GLU A 56 6.31 8.14 -8.34
N ALA A 57 5.44 7.70 -7.44
CA ALA A 57 5.76 6.64 -6.48
C ALA A 57 5.92 5.27 -7.16
N GLU A 58 5.08 4.95 -8.15
CA GLU A 58 5.25 3.73 -8.96
C GLU A 58 6.58 3.71 -9.71
N ALA A 59 6.99 4.84 -10.28
CA ALA A 59 8.28 4.94 -10.96
C ALA A 59 9.47 4.74 -10.01
N LEU A 60 9.40 5.27 -8.78
CA LEU A 60 10.42 5.05 -7.75
C LEU A 60 10.47 3.59 -7.31
N LEU A 61 9.32 2.97 -7.05
CA LEU A 61 9.23 1.56 -6.67
C LEU A 61 9.78 0.64 -7.78
N GLU A 62 9.48 0.93 -9.05
CA GLU A 62 10.00 0.15 -10.16
C GLU A 62 11.52 0.29 -10.29
N LYS A 63 12.05 1.50 -10.06
CA LYS A 63 13.50 1.73 -10.02
C LYS A 63 14.16 0.88 -8.92
N GLU A 64 13.64 0.93 -7.70
CA GLU A 64 14.14 0.12 -6.57
C GLU A 64 14.07 -1.38 -6.89
N ARG A 65 12.99 -1.83 -7.53
CA ARG A 65 12.83 -3.22 -7.97
C ARG A 65 13.91 -3.64 -8.95
N GLN A 66 14.25 -2.79 -9.92
CA GLN A 66 15.31 -3.08 -10.91
C GLN A 66 16.70 -3.11 -10.27
N GLU A 67 16.96 -2.19 -9.33
CA GLU A 67 18.20 -2.17 -8.55
C GLU A 67 18.36 -3.45 -7.74
N TYR A 68 17.30 -3.90 -7.06
CA TYR A 68 17.27 -5.18 -6.34
C TYR A 68 17.55 -6.36 -7.27
N ILE A 69 16.88 -6.45 -8.42
CA ILE A 69 17.08 -7.55 -9.38
C ILE A 69 18.53 -7.59 -9.86
N THR A 70 19.11 -6.43 -10.15
CA THR A 70 20.50 -6.32 -10.61
C THR A 70 21.48 -6.76 -9.53
N ALA A 71 21.31 -6.25 -8.30
CA ALA A 71 22.14 -6.63 -7.16
C ALA A 71 22.02 -8.13 -6.84
N HIS A 72 20.80 -8.68 -6.86
CA HIS A 72 20.56 -10.09 -6.60
C HIS A 72 21.22 -10.98 -7.66
N ARG A 73 21.11 -10.64 -8.95
CA ARG A 73 21.80 -11.36 -10.03
C ARG A 73 23.31 -11.34 -9.86
N GLN A 74 23.90 -10.19 -9.55
CA GLN A 74 25.34 -10.07 -9.31
C GLN A 74 25.79 -10.92 -8.11
N TRP A 75 25.00 -10.91 -7.03
CA TRP A 75 25.26 -11.75 -5.86
C TRP A 75 25.19 -13.24 -6.22
N GLN A 76 24.15 -13.67 -6.95
CA GLN A 76 24.01 -15.05 -7.41
C GLN A 76 25.21 -15.49 -8.26
N THR A 77 25.62 -14.70 -9.26
CA THR A 77 26.79 -15.02 -10.08
C THR A 77 28.05 -15.20 -9.25
N LYS A 78 28.27 -14.37 -8.22
CA LYS A 78 29.41 -14.54 -7.30
C LYS A 78 29.33 -15.84 -6.51
N GLN A 79 28.14 -16.27 -6.10
CA GLN A 79 27.97 -17.57 -5.41
C GLN A 79 28.27 -18.75 -6.35
N THR A 80 27.88 -18.66 -7.63
CA THR A 80 28.14 -19.71 -8.61
C THR A 80 29.61 -19.81 -9.03
N VAL A 81 30.39 -18.72 -8.93
CA VAL A 81 31.84 -18.71 -9.23
C VAL A 81 32.67 -19.23 -8.05
N ILE A 82 32.14 -19.19 -6.83
CA ILE A 82 32.83 -19.63 -5.60
C ILE A 82 32.58 -21.13 -5.29
N ASN A 83 31.54 -21.73 -5.87
CA ASN A 83 31.25 -23.17 -5.82
C ASN A 83 31.82 -23.91 -7.03
#